data_AF-A0A8H5ZZA8-F1
#
_entry.id   AF-A0A8H5ZZA8-F1
#
_cell.length_a   1.000
_cell.length_b   1.000
_cell.length_c   1.000
_cell.angle_alpha   90.00
_cell.angle_beta   90.00
_cell.angle_gamma   90.00
#
_symmetry.space_group_name_H-M   'P 1'
#
loop_
_entity.id
_entity.type
_entity.pdbx_description
1 polymer ?
#
loop_
_entity_poly.entity_id
_entity_poly.type
_entity_poly.pdbx_seq_one_letter_code
_entity_poly.pdbx_strand_id
1 'polypeptide(L)'
;MVLQSKISYHPSLRATSNKYNSGIHSEKDPKLEETTHDLLEETETGELTDRRQECPNAPQSTPSSMDPPQTKGLSSYKRSLHLGLQALLGETSAPDTQSFQDAVAYCRAVIGSPQDSLQRSTSYWNRSCSEINKTLLTRYGPRIITAARNGVQDIISDHFHNHRLSVPHVNKKANFKRNYKNLSMGGPFHPSSDPLVVGCFESGALPCALAMSAWLAPEAAVKAGIISSISVCDDYGAFATSSYKTRLRMVAIALGSAYEFGDQAINAVVNGSMLQCIGSGVQVTPEAAMAWRAVGGCSSPYSGYTFGTYPLEAGLVAPEVLTAIHDLLDWRSDIAAGNHENGVSAVYGLGFTDPFHTYLEKVLQRAAFHPVSGAYAISAMVYIHFTASRYGAYEYWGENGQPCPVCVALLRDITVQSGLVWAPKQPPRDFGEGRKFRDLGVRLVEDFEDHGLVQEAFGWFQYLVLTAQIWVFDALRPISAWTMRLSGVEG
;
A
#
# COMPACT_ATOMS: atom_id res chain seq x y z
N MET A 1 -43.21 17.29 36.84
CA MET A 1 -42.92 18.74 37.05
C MET A 1 -42.14 19.23 35.86
N VAL A 2 -42.76 20.15 35.13
CA VAL A 2 -42.32 20.80 33.90
C VAL A 2 -41.46 22.03 34.26
N LEU A 3 -40.45 22.32 33.41
CA LEU A 3 -39.91 23.64 33.03
C LEU A 3 -38.76 23.34 32.01
N GLN A 4 -38.95 23.33 30.68
CA GLN A 4 -39.10 24.46 29.73
C GLN A 4 -38.24 25.68 30.11
N SER A 5 -37.25 26.12 29.31
CA SER A 5 -37.35 26.84 28.02
C SER A 5 -35.91 27.34 27.66
N LYS A 6 -35.47 27.72 26.45
CA LYS A 6 -36.10 28.30 25.25
C LYS A 6 -35.33 27.87 24.00
N ILE A 7 -36.09 27.51 22.98
CA ILE A 7 -35.72 27.54 21.57
C ILE A 7 -35.92 28.99 21.08
N SER A 8 -34.95 29.52 20.34
CA SER A 8 -35.15 30.69 19.48
C SER A 8 -34.94 30.23 18.04
N TYR A 9 -36.05 30.04 17.33
CA TYR A 9 -36.12 29.96 15.88
C TYR A 9 -36.19 31.39 15.33
N HIS A 10 -35.43 31.69 14.28
CA HIS A 10 -35.88 32.67 13.29
C HIS A 10 -35.53 32.20 11.87
N PRO A 11 -36.52 32.17 10.95
CA PRO A 11 -36.38 31.62 9.60
C PRO A 11 -36.10 32.70 8.56
N SER A 12 -35.31 32.33 7.54
CA SER A 12 -35.30 32.82 6.14
C SER A 12 -33.90 32.50 5.60
N LEU A 13 -33.78 31.66 4.58
CA LEU A 13 -33.84 32.13 3.21
C LEU A 13 -34.35 31.04 2.28
N ARG A 14 -35.28 31.49 1.44
CA ARG A 14 -35.92 30.77 0.35
C ARG A 14 -34.92 30.10 -0.58
N ALA A 15 -35.37 28.97 -1.10
CA ALA A 15 -34.95 28.39 -2.36
C ALA A 15 -34.63 29.47 -3.40
N THR A 16 -33.35 29.55 -3.77
CA THR A 16 -32.95 30.01 -5.09
C THR A 16 -32.43 28.79 -5.80
N SER A 17 -33.22 28.31 -6.75
CA SER A 17 -32.78 27.39 -7.79
C SER A 17 -31.69 28.08 -8.60
N ASN A 18 -30.43 27.89 -8.23
CA ASN A 18 -29.32 28.17 -9.14
C ASN A 18 -29.01 26.88 -9.90
N LYS A 19 -29.32 26.95 -11.20
CA LYS A 19 -28.79 26.08 -12.24
C LYS A 19 -27.27 25.93 -12.05
N TYR A 20 -26.81 24.81 -11.50
CA TYR A 20 -25.47 24.33 -11.78
C TYR A 20 -25.60 23.40 -12.98
N ASN A 21 -25.62 24.01 -14.16
CA ASN A 21 -25.37 23.31 -15.40
C ASN A 21 -24.29 24.08 -16.15
N SER A 22 -23.38 23.32 -16.75
CA SER A 22 -22.26 23.70 -17.64
C SER A 22 -21.14 24.55 -17.05
N GLY A 23 -19.97 23.93 -16.81
CA GLY A 23 -18.72 24.67 -16.57
C GLY A 23 -17.57 23.91 -15.89
N ILE A 24 -17.30 22.63 -16.21
CA ILE A 24 -15.96 22.04 -15.95
C ILE A 24 -15.17 22.09 -17.26
N HIS A 25 -14.94 23.30 -17.77
CA HIS A 25 -13.70 23.57 -18.46
C HIS A 25 -12.82 24.26 -17.41
N SER A 26 -12.12 23.48 -16.59
CA SER A 26 -11.00 24.04 -15.85
C SER A 26 -10.02 24.55 -16.90
N GLU A 27 -9.51 25.77 -16.76
CA GLU A 27 -8.27 26.15 -17.45
C GLU A 27 -7.30 24.99 -17.30
N LYS A 28 -6.86 24.44 -18.45
CA LYS A 28 -5.93 23.32 -18.44
C LYS A 28 -4.62 23.87 -17.84
N ASP A 29 -4.16 23.25 -16.76
CA ASP A 29 -2.91 23.62 -16.09
C ASP A 29 -1.77 23.57 -17.13
N PRO A 30 -1.16 24.71 -17.52
CA PRO A 30 -0.18 24.74 -18.61
C PRO A 30 1.02 23.83 -18.33
N LYS A 31 1.39 23.68 -17.06
CA LYS A 31 2.49 22.80 -16.65
C LYS A 31 2.13 21.33 -16.85
N LEU A 32 0.87 20.96 -16.59
CA LEU A 32 0.36 19.61 -16.83
C LEU A 32 0.37 19.31 -18.33
N GLU A 33 -0.11 20.24 -19.17
CA GLU A 33 -0.12 20.08 -20.63
C GLU A 33 1.29 19.91 -21.18
N GLU A 34 2.19 20.85 -20.89
CA GLU A 34 3.59 20.84 -21.35
C GLU A 34 4.27 19.52 -20.96
N THR A 35 4.24 19.16 -19.68
CA THR A 35 4.90 17.94 -19.19
C THR A 35 4.26 16.67 -19.76
N THR A 36 2.95 16.69 -20.06
CA THR A 36 2.25 15.55 -20.66
C THR A 36 2.68 15.35 -22.12
N HIS A 37 2.78 16.43 -22.89
CA HIS A 37 3.28 16.36 -24.27
C HIS A 37 4.73 15.88 -24.33
N ASP A 38 5.61 16.36 -23.44
CA ASP A 38 6.99 15.86 -23.31
C ASP A 38 7.02 14.33 -23.09
N LEU A 39 6.16 13.81 -22.20
CA LEU A 39 6.11 12.39 -21.89
C LEU A 39 5.48 11.54 -23.01
N LEU A 40 4.54 12.10 -23.78
CA LEU A 40 4.02 11.46 -24.99
C LEU A 40 5.13 11.36 -26.05
N GLU A 41 5.89 12.43 -26.26
CA GLU A 41 7.03 12.44 -27.18
C GLU A 41 8.11 11.43 -26.76
N GLU A 42 8.47 11.34 -25.47
CA GLU A 42 9.39 10.31 -24.93
C GLU A 42 8.90 8.87 -25.22
N THR A 43 7.58 8.68 -25.23
CA THR A 43 6.96 7.36 -25.47
C THR A 43 7.03 6.98 -26.96
N GLU A 44 6.80 7.96 -27.85
CA GLU A 44 6.77 7.80 -29.31
C GLU A 44 8.18 7.71 -29.93
N THR A 45 9.13 8.52 -29.44
CA THR A 45 10.54 8.56 -29.90
C THR A 45 11.34 7.34 -29.43
N GLY A 46 10.82 6.59 -28.46
CA GLY A 46 11.48 5.42 -27.91
C GLY A 46 12.52 5.72 -26.83
N GLU A 47 12.66 6.97 -26.37
CA GLU A 47 13.61 7.35 -25.30
C GLU A 47 13.34 6.66 -23.95
N LEU A 48 12.12 6.18 -23.75
CA LEU A 48 11.80 5.05 -22.87
C LEU A 48 12.38 3.74 -23.45
N THR A 49 13.68 3.67 -23.69
CA THR A 49 14.43 2.43 -23.97
C THR A 49 15.01 1.88 -22.69
N ASP A 50 15.31 0.58 -22.69
CA ASP A 50 15.77 -0.21 -21.55
C ASP A 50 17.06 0.36 -20.90
N ARG A 51 16.92 1.36 -20.03
CA ARG A 51 18.03 2.02 -19.30
C ARG A 51 18.63 1.15 -18.19
N ARG A 52 18.49 -0.19 -18.28
CA ARG A 52 19.22 -1.17 -17.45
C ARG A 52 20.73 -0.89 -17.39
N GLN A 53 21.29 -0.20 -18.40
CA GLN A 53 22.70 0.17 -18.50
C GLN A 53 23.15 1.35 -17.62
N GLU A 54 22.25 2.13 -17.01
CA GLU A 54 22.64 3.26 -16.14
C GLU A 54 22.88 2.85 -14.66
N CYS A 55 22.75 1.56 -14.32
CA CYS A 55 23.12 1.04 -13.00
C CYS A 55 24.65 0.92 -12.86
N PRO A 56 25.31 1.57 -11.88
CA PRO A 56 26.78 1.53 -11.72
C PRO A 56 27.38 0.13 -11.50
N ASN A 57 26.56 -0.88 -11.19
CA ASN A 57 26.97 -2.22 -10.79
C ASN A 57 26.45 -3.32 -11.74
N ALA A 58 26.00 -3.01 -12.95
CA ALA A 58 25.67 -4.05 -13.93
C ALA A 58 26.96 -4.84 -14.28
N PRO A 59 26.98 -6.19 -14.15
CA PRO A 59 28.13 -6.96 -14.59
C PRO A 59 28.33 -6.72 -16.10
N GLN A 60 29.52 -6.26 -16.48
CA GLN A 60 29.93 -6.08 -17.87
C GLN A 60 29.82 -7.44 -18.58
N SER A 61 28.73 -7.65 -19.30
CA SER A 61 28.60 -8.74 -20.25
C SER A 61 29.08 -8.25 -21.62
N THR A 62 29.81 -9.12 -22.30
CA THR A 62 30.45 -8.92 -23.60
C THR A 62 29.48 -8.44 -24.70
N PRO A 63 29.96 -7.70 -25.72
CA PRO A 63 29.10 -7.11 -26.73
C PRO A 63 28.57 -8.19 -27.66
N SER A 64 27.30 -8.55 -27.51
CA SER A 64 26.54 -9.32 -28.49
C SER A 64 25.68 -8.34 -29.29
N SER A 65 25.93 -8.28 -30.60
CA SER A 65 25.23 -7.47 -31.60
C SER A 65 23.83 -8.01 -31.91
N MET A 66 22.91 -7.93 -30.97
CA MET A 66 21.47 -8.01 -31.22
C MET A 66 20.79 -6.95 -30.37
N ASP A 67 19.82 -6.25 -30.95
CA ASP A 67 18.98 -5.30 -30.21
C ASP A 67 18.53 -5.92 -28.88
N PRO A 68 18.62 -5.19 -27.75
CA PRO A 68 18.17 -5.73 -26.48
C PRO A 68 16.70 -6.10 -26.62
N PRO A 69 16.29 -7.31 -26.21
CA PRO A 69 14.90 -7.73 -26.33
C PRO A 69 14.04 -6.71 -25.59
N GLN A 70 13.15 -6.01 -26.31
CA GLN A 70 12.11 -5.21 -25.68
C GLN A 70 11.35 -6.15 -24.74
N THR A 71 11.49 -5.92 -23.44
CA THR A 71 10.82 -6.75 -22.44
C THR A 71 9.31 -6.60 -22.63
N LYS A 72 8.56 -7.71 -22.53
CA LYS A 72 7.10 -7.71 -22.71
C LYS A 72 6.41 -6.65 -21.84
N GLY A 73 6.96 -6.35 -20.66
CA GLY A 73 6.45 -5.30 -19.79
C GLY A 73 6.60 -3.89 -20.34
N LEU A 74 7.68 -3.55 -21.04
CA LEU A 74 7.90 -2.19 -21.53
C LEU A 74 6.81 -1.75 -22.52
N SER A 75 6.42 -2.61 -23.47
CA SER A 75 5.32 -2.30 -24.39
C SER A 75 3.99 -2.13 -23.68
N SER A 76 3.75 -2.95 -22.66
CA SER A 76 2.53 -2.92 -21.86
C SER A 76 2.44 -1.62 -21.04
N TYR A 77 3.56 -1.19 -20.45
CA TYR A 77 3.66 0.09 -19.75
C TYR A 77 3.53 1.31 -20.65
N LYS A 78 4.15 1.31 -21.82
CA LYS A 78 4.00 2.42 -22.78
C LYS A 78 2.53 2.61 -23.17
N ARG A 79 1.80 1.52 -23.35
CA ARG A 79 0.36 1.58 -23.62
C ARG A 79 -0.42 2.18 -22.45
N SER A 80 -0.22 1.69 -21.22
CA SER A 80 -0.92 2.25 -20.05
C SER A 80 -0.52 3.72 -19.80
N LEU A 81 0.75 4.08 -19.97
CA LEU A 81 1.21 5.47 -19.89
C LEU A 81 0.48 6.35 -20.91
N HIS A 82 0.48 5.96 -22.19
CA HIS A 82 -0.17 6.72 -23.25
C HIS A 82 -1.67 6.94 -22.98
N LEU A 83 -2.39 5.88 -22.60
CA LEU A 83 -3.81 5.97 -22.24
C LEU A 83 -4.05 6.90 -21.05
N GLY A 84 -3.21 6.82 -20.02
CA GLY A 84 -3.31 7.67 -18.85
C GLY A 84 -3.02 9.15 -19.15
N LEU A 85 -2.03 9.43 -19.99
CA LEU A 85 -1.70 10.79 -20.43
C LEU A 85 -2.85 11.40 -21.24
N GLN A 86 -3.42 10.65 -22.18
CA GLN A 86 -4.63 11.07 -22.91
C GLN A 86 -5.80 11.32 -21.96
N ALA A 87 -5.99 10.48 -20.95
CA ALA A 87 -7.08 10.64 -19.96
C ALA A 87 -6.88 11.93 -19.14
N LEU A 88 -5.64 12.21 -18.74
CA LEU A 88 -5.27 13.43 -18.03
C LEU A 88 -5.45 14.70 -18.88
N LEU A 89 -5.39 14.62 -20.22
CA LEU A 89 -5.70 15.73 -21.12
C LEU A 89 -7.19 15.85 -21.47
N GLY A 90 -7.99 14.81 -21.18
CA GLY A 90 -9.39 14.71 -21.61
C GLY A 90 -9.54 14.33 -23.09
N GLU A 91 -8.54 13.66 -23.67
CA GLU A 91 -8.46 13.31 -25.09
C GLU A 91 -8.81 11.84 -25.38
N THR A 92 -9.22 11.08 -24.35
CA THR A 92 -9.64 9.69 -24.50
C THR A 92 -11.03 9.56 -25.09
N SER A 93 -11.27 8.48 -25.84
CA SER A 93 -12.60 8.00 -26.23
C SER A 93 -13.42 7.38 -25.08
N ALA A 94 -13.03 7.64 -23.83
CA ALA A 94 -13.59 7.03 -22.63
C ALA A 94 -15.09 7.33 -22.45
N PRO A 95 -15.83 6.46 -21.73
CA PRO A 95 -17.20 6.74 -21.34
C PRO A 95 -17.28 8.04 -20.53
N ASP A 96 -18.22 8.92 -20.90
CA ASP A 96 -18.53 10.15 -20.15
C ASP A 96 -19.29 9.81 -18.85
N THR A 97 -18.60 9.11 -17.94
CA THR A 97 -19.14 8.68 -16.65
C THR A 97 -18.60 9.57 -15.53
N GLN A 98 -19.45 9.79 -14.53
CA GLN A 98 -19.06 10.58 -13.36
C GLN A 98 -17.85 9.98 -12.63
N SER A 99 -17.76 8.64 -12.55
CA SER A 99 -16.65 7.97 -11.85
C SER A 99 -15.32 8.12 -12.58
N PHE A 100 -15.31 8.11 -13.91
CA PHE A 100 -14.10 8.40 -14.68
C PHE A 100 -13.65 9.85 -14.51
N GLN A 101 -14.57 10.81 -14.60
CA GLN A 101 -14.26 12.22 -14.36
C GLN A 101 -13.71 12.46 -12.95
N ASP A 102 -14.31 11.82 -11.94
CA ASP A 102 -13.86 11.91 -10.55
C ASP A 102 -12.46 11.31 -10.35
N ALA A 103 -12.17 10.17 -10.99
CA ALA A 103 -10.85 9.54 -10.95
C ALA A 103 -9.78 10.42 -11.62
N VAL A 104 -10.07 10.99 -12.79
CA VAL A 104 -9.16 11.93 -13.48
C VAL A 104 -8.92 13.18 -12.63
N ALA A 105 -9.97 13.74 -12.02
CA ALA A 105 -9.85 14.91 -11.15
C ALA A 105 -9.00 14.62 -9.91
N TYR A 106 -9.19 13.45 -9.29
CA TYR A 106 -8.35 13.01 -8.18
C TYR A 106 -6.88 12.86 -8.63
N CYS A 107 -6.62 12.20 -9.76
CA CYS A 107 -5.27 12.04 -10.32
C CYS A 107 -4.58 13.39 -10.55
N ARG A 108 -5.26 14.35 -11.19
CA ARG A 108 -4.74 15.71 -11.39
C ARG A 108 -4.42 16.41 -10.06
N ALA A 109 -5.28 16.21 -9.05
CA ALA A 109 -5.06 16.77 -7.73
C ALA A 109 -3.85 16.16 -7.01
N VAL A 110 -3.60 14.85 -7.16
CA VAL A 110 -2.37 14.19 -6.69
C VAL A 110 -1.14 14.75 -7.39
N ILE A 111 -1.21 14.95 -8.71
CA ILE A 111 -0.10 15.48 -9.52
C ILE A 111 0.28 16.91 -9.09
N GLY A 112 -0.71 17.79 -9.00
CA GLY A 112 -0.49 19.22 -8.72
C GLY A 112 -0.21 19.52 -7.25
N SER A 113 -0.88 18.84 -6.32
CA SER A 113 -0.80 19.12 -4.89
C SER A 113 -1.05 17.85 -4.08
N PRO A 114 -0.05 16.96 -3.97
CA PRO A 114 -0.18 15.73 -3.19
C PRO A 114 -0.34 16.01 -1.70
N GLN A 115 -1.24 15.30 -1.06
CA GLN A 115 -1.52 15.43 0.37
C GLN A 115 -2.28 14.21 0.89
N ASP A 116 -1.83 13.70 2.02
CA ASP A 116 -2.61 12.81 2.86
C ASP A 116 -3.38 13.63 3.90
N SER A 117 -4.67 13.92 3.63
CA SER A 117 -5.46 14.83 4.47
C SER A 117 -6.95 14.49 4.55
N LEU A 118 -7.61 14.96 5.62
CA LEU A 118 -9.06 14.83 5.76
C LEU A 118 -9.79 15.51 4.58
N GLN A 119 -9.31 16.69 4.15
CA GLN A 119 -9.87 17.40 2.99
C GLN A 119 -9.82 16.52 1.74
N ARG A 120 -8.73 15.79 1.52
CA ARG A 120 -8.59 14.86 0.41
C ARG A 120 -9.65 13.76 0.47
N SER A 121 -9.89 13.19 1.65
CA SER A 121 -10.86 12.09 1.86
C SER A 121 -12.33 12.52 1.79
N THR A 122 -12.65 13.77 2.12
CA THR A 122 -14.04 14.28 2.10
C THR A 122 -14.38 15.06 0.84
N SER A 123 -13.48 15.07 -0.14
CA SER A 123 -13.69 15.76 -1.41
C SER A 123 -14.77 15.08 -2.26
N TYR A 124 -15.30 15.83 -3.23
CA TYR A 124 -16.51 15.46 -3.97
C TYR A 124 -16.41 14.12 -4.73
N TRP A 125 -15.21 13.69 -5.12
CA TRP A 125 -14.98 12.43 -5.83
C TRP A 125 -15.31 11.22 -4.97
N ASN A 126 -15.41 11.35 -3.64
CA ASN A 126 -15.70 10.24 -2.72
C ASN A 126 -16.96 9.43 -3.08
N ARG A 127 -17.95 10.04 -3.73
CA ARG A 127 -19.14 9.37 -4.27
C ARG A 127 -18.81 8.21 -5.22
N SER A 128 -17.66 8.30 -5.89
CA SER A 128 -17.18 7.37 -6.89
C SER A 128 -16.20 6.33 -6.33
N CYS A 129 -16.00 6.25 -5.01
CA CYS A 129 -15.25 5.16 -4.40
C CYS A 129 -15.85 3.79 -4.73
N SER A 130 -14.99 2.77 -4.70
CA SER A 130 -15.41 1.37 -4.88
C SER A 130 -16.38 0.89 -3.80
N GLU A 131 -17.17 -0.12 -4.13
CA GLU A 131 -18.07 -0.80 -3.19
C GLU A 131 -17.32 -1.46 -2.03
N ILE A 132 -16.09 -1.95 -2.27
CA ILE A 132 -15.19 -2.45 -1.23
C ILE A 132 -14.93 -1.36 -0.19
N ASN A 133 -14.51 -0.17 -0.63
CA ASN A 133 -14.21 0.95 0.26
C ASN A 133 -15.46 1.44 1.01
N LYS A 134 -16.59 1.60 0.31
CA LYS A 134 -17.88 1.95 0.92
C LYS A 134 -18.29 0.95 2.00
N THR A 135 -18.12 -0.34 1.75
CA THR A 135 -18.45 -1.41 2.71
C THR A 135 -17.56 -1.32 3.95
N LEU A 136 -16.24 -1.16 3.78
CA LEU A 136 -15.30 -1.01 4.89
C LEU A 136 -15.60 0.22 5.75
N LEU A 137 -15.99 1.34 5.15
CA LEU A 137 -16.38 2.56 5.86
C LEU A 137 -17.56 2.37 6.83
N THR A 138 -18.41 1.36 6.60
CA THR A 138 -19.52 1.04 7.54
C THR A 138 -19.08 0.19 8.74
N ARG A 139 -17.87 -0.40 8.71
CA ARG A 139 -17.38 -1.34 9.73
C ARG A 139 -16.64 -0.65 10.89
N TYR A 140 -16.14 0.55 10.68
CA TYR A 140 -15.40 1.31 11.69
C TYR A 140 -15.90 2.75 11.79
N GLY A 141 -15.57 3.43 12.89
CA GLY A 141 -15.84 4.85 13.05
C GLY A 141 -14.86 5.53 13.99
N PRO A 142 -15.16 6.77 14.45
CA PRO A 142 -14.23 7.60 15.21
C PRO A 142 -13.64 6.91 16.46
N ARG A 143 -14.41 6.02 17.10
CA ARG A 143 -13.99 5.34 18.33
C ARG A 143 -12.78 4.42 18.12
N ILE A 144 -12.64 3.79 16.94
CA ILE A 144 -11.47 2.97 16.61
C ILE A 144 -10.22 3.85 16.47
N ILE A 145 -10.35 5.00 15.79
CA ILE A 145 -9.25 5.95 15.61
C ILE A 145 -8.83 6.54 16.97
N THR A 146 -9.79 6.88 17.83
CA THR A 146 -9.52 7.31 19.21
C THR A 146 -8.82 6.23 20.02
N ALA A 147 -9.27 4.97 19.93
CA ALA A 147 -8.61 3.85 20.58
C ALA A 147 -7.15 3.71 20.11
N ALA A 148 -6.88 3.85 18.82
CA ALA A 148 -5.52 3.80 18.29
C ALA A 148 -4.63 4.93 18.82
N ARG A 149 -5.16 6.16 18.89
CA ARG A 149 -4.44 7.31 19.48
C ARG A 149 -4.12 7.09 20.94
N ASN A 150 -5.10 6.68 21.73
CA ASN A 150 -4.92 6.40 23.15
C ASN A 150 -3.92 5.25 23.32
N GLY A 151 -4.07 4.17 22.57
CA GLY A 151 -3.19 3.01 22.66
C GLY A 151 -1.72 3.35 22.40
N VAL A 152 -1.41 4.20 21.41
CA VAL A 152 -0.02 4.66 21.22
C VAL A 152 0.49 5.45 22.42
N GLN A 153 -0.30 6.39 22.94
CA GLN A 153 0.10 7.20 24.10
C GLN A 153 0.30 6.33 25.35
N ASP A 154 -0.66 5.44 25.61
CA ASP A 154 -0.65 4.55 26.76
C ASP A 154 0.54 3.58 26.67
N ILE A 155 0.82 2.96 25.51
CA ILE A 155 2.00 2.10 25.33
C ILE A 155 3.30 2.86 25.65
N ILE A 156 3.45 4.07 25.11
CA ILE A 156 4.65 4.91 25.33
C ILE A 156 4.79 5.28 26.81
N SER A 157 3.70 5.59 27.49
CA SER A 157 3.67 5.89 28.92
C SER A 157 3.99 4.66 29.77
N ASP A 158 3.24 3.57 29.56
CA ASP A 158 3.20 2.37 30.38
C ASP A 158 4.49 1.54 30.27
N HIS A 159 5.06 1.44 29.06
CA HIS A 159 6.18 0.55 28.76
C HIS A 159 7.50 1.28 28.47
N PHE A 160 7.46 2.57 28.13
CA PHE A 160 8.62 3.32 27.67
C PHE A 160 8.84 4.62 28.45
N HIS A 161 8.17 4.80 29.59
CA HIS A 161 8.33 5.96 30.48
C HIS A 161 8.22 7.31 29.76
N ASN A 162 7.31 7.44 28.80
CA ASN A 162 7.14 8.63 27.95
C ASN A 162 8.29 8.91 26.97
N HIS A 163 9.23 7.98 26.79
CA HIS A 163 10.36 8.11 25.86
C HIS A 163 10.14 7.25 24.63
N ARG A 164 9.35 7.72 23.66
CA ARG A 164 9.01 6.96 22.44
C ARG A 164 10.21 6.41 21.66
N LEU A 165 11.34 7.12 21.66
CA LEU A 165 12.57 6.68 20.95
C LEU A 165 13.31 5.55 21.67
N SER A 166 12.90 5.18 22.89
CA SER A 166 13.43 4.02 23.62
C SER A 166 12.81 2.70 23.15
N VAL A 167 11.73 2.73 22.36
CA VAL A 167 11.17 1.56 21.70
C VAL A 167 12.25 0.98 20.76
N PRO A 168 12.64 -0.29 20.89
CA PRO A 168 13.53 -0.92 19.94
C PRO A 168 12.84 -1.00 18.57
N HIS A 169 13.35 -0.29 17.57
CA HIS A 169 12.73 -0.14 16.25
C HIS A 169 13.76 0.09 15.15
N VAL A 170 13.41 -0.27 13.92
CA VAL A 170 14.19 0.11 12.73
C VAL A 170 13.91 1.58 12.41
N ASN A 171 14.97 2.37 12.28
CA ASN A 171 14.87 3.70 11.70
C ASN A 171 14.70 3.58 10.18
N LYS A 172 13.44 3.52 9.74
CA LYS A 172 13.07 3.35 8.31
C LYS A 172 13.73 4.36 7.39
N LYS A 173 13.85 5.62 7.81
CA LYS A 173 14.48 6.68 7.01
C LYS A 173 15.97 6.41 6.81
N ALA A 174 16.67 6.02 7.88
CA ALA A 174 18.07 5.65 7.80
C ALA A 174 18.28 4.38 6.96
N ASN A 175 17.43 3.36 7.16
CA ASN A 175 17.50 2.12 6.40
C ASN A 175 17.25 2.35 4.91
N PHE A 176 16.22 3.12 4.56
CA PHE A 176 15.93 3.53 3.19
C PHE A 176 17.14 4.22 2.55
N LYS A 177 17.67 5.27 3.19
CA LYS A 177 18.83 6.04 2.68
C LYS A 177 20.07 5.17 2.43
N ARG A 178 20.29 4.15 3.26
CA ARG A 178 21.41 3.20 3.13
C ARG A 178 21.26 2.27 1.94
N ASN A 179 20.02 1.95 1.52
CA ASN A 179 19.76 0.81 0.63
C ASN A 179 19.11 1.17 -0.71
N TYR A 180 18.32 2.25 -0.82
CA TYR A 180 17.47 2.49 -2.00
C TYR A 180 18.26 2.63 -3.32
N LYS A 181 19.50 3.13 -3.26
CA LYS A 181 20.38 3.28 -4.43
C LYS A 181 20.96 1.95 -4.93
N ASN A 182 20.82 0.88 -4.16
CA ASN A 182 21.30 -0.47 -4.51
C ASN A 182 20.24 -1.31 -5.22
N LEU A 183 19.09 -0.71 -5.56
CA LEU A 183 17.99 -1.37 -6.26
C LEU A 183 18.22 -1.33 -7.77
N SER A 184 18.04 -2.47 -8.42
CA SER A 184 18.11 -2.60 -9.88
C SER A 184 16.71 -2.50 -10.47
N MET A 185 16.17 -1.27 -10.55
CA MET A 185 14.88 -0.98 -11.19
C MET A 185 15.11 -0.45 -12.61
N GLY A 186 14.31 -0.94 -13.56
CA GLY A 186 14.38 -0.67 -14.99
C GLY A 186 13.24 0.23 -15.51
N GLY A 187 13.02 0.14 -16.83
CA GLY A 187 12.33 1.12 -17.69
C GLY A 187 11.16 1.93 -17.11
N PRO A 188 10.06 1.32 -16.65
CA PRO A 188 8.87 2.05 -16.19
C PRO A 188 9.10 2.82 -14.88
N PHE A 189 10.06 2.38 -14.06
CA PHE A 189 10.40 2.98 -12.77
C PHE A 189 11.70 3.77 -12.87
N HIS A 190 11.66 4.85 -13.67
CA HIS A 190 12.79 5.76 -13.92
C HIS A 190 12.46 7.21 -13.51
N PRO A 191 13.45 7.99 -13.01
CA PRO A 191 14.79 7.54 -12.63
C PRO A 191 14.78 6.82 -11.28
N SER A 192 15.56 5.73 -11.17
CA SER A 192 15.69 4.96 -9.91
C SER A 192 16.33 5.75 -8.77
N SER A 193 16.91 6.93 -9.07
CA SER A 193 17.43 7.89 -8.09
C SER A 193 16.34 8.68 -7.36
N ASP A 194 15.11 8.73 -7.90
CA ASP A 194 13.98 9.44 -7.30
C ASP A 194 13.31 8.56 -6.22
N PRO A 195 13.28 8.98 -4.94
CA PRO A 195 12.65 8.21 -3.87
C PRO A 195 11.17 7.89 -4.12
N LEU A 196 10.46 8.72 -4.88
CA LEU A 196 9.06 8.48 -5.20
C LEU A 196 8.89 7.24 -6.10
N VAL A 197 9.80 7.06 -7.05
CA VAL A 197 9.82 5.88 -7.93
C VAL A 197 10.05 4.61 -7.11
N VAL A 198 11.04 4.65 -6.21
CA VAL A 198 11.32 3.52 -5.32
C VAL A 198 10.09 3.19 -4.47
N GLY A 199 9.43 4.22 -3.93
CA GLY A 199 8.18 4.05 -3.18
C GLY A 199 7.08 3.39 -4.02
N CYS A 200 6.85 3.87 -5.24
CA CYS A 200 5.84 3.29 -6.13
C CYS A 200 6.15 1.84 -6.49
N PHE A 201 7.44 1.48 -6.63
CA PHE A 201 7.86 0.11 -6.90
C PHE A 201 7.75 -0.80 -5.66
N GLU A 202 8.49 -0.48 -4.59
CA GLU A 202 8.64 -1.34 -3.41
C GLU A 202 7.38 -1.36 -2.53
N SER A 203 6.68 -0.23 -2.37
CA SER A 203 5.49 -0.12 -1.52
C SER A 203 4.17 -0.23 -2.27
N GLY A 204 4.20 -0.12 -3.60
CA GLY A 204 3.02 -0.17 -4.44
C GLY A 204 3.02 -1.38 -5.37
N ALA A 205 3.55 -1.19 -6.58
CA ALA A 205 3.47 -2.11 -7.70
C ALA A 205 3.78 -3.57 -7.33
N LEU A 206 4.94 -3.81 -6.72
CA LEU A 206 5.42 -5.16 -6.43
C LEU A 206 4.59 -5.91 -5.38
N PRO A 207 4.43 -5.43 -4.14
CA PRO A 207 3.61 -6.14 -3.15
C PRO A 207 2.15 -6.27 -3.59
N CYS A 208 1.59 -5.24 -4.22
CA CYS A 208 0.21 -5.30 -4.69
C CYS A 208 0.05 -6.31 -5.84
N ALA A 209 1.03 -6.42 -6.74
CA ALA A 209 1.04 -7.47 -7.76
C ALA A 209 1.10 -8.88 -7.16
N LEU A 210 1.92 -9.09 -6.12
CA LEU A 210 1.96 -10.37 -5.40
C LEU A 210 0.60 -10.71 -4.80
N ALA A 211 -0.12 -9.74 -4.23
CA ALA A 211 -1.47 -9.96 -3.72
C ALA A 211 -2.47 -10.29 -4.85
N MET A 212 -2.39 -9.59 -5.99
CA MET A 212 -3.29 -9.79 -7.14
C MET A 212 -3.04 -11.09 -7.91
N SER A 213 -1.84 -11.66 -7.77
CA SER A 213 -1.48 -12.96 -8.36
C SER A 213 -2.32 -14.12 -7.80
N ALA A 214 -3.14 -13.88 -6.78
CA ALA A 214 -4.12 -14.82 -6.24
C ALA A 214 -5.22 -15.20 -7.25
N TRP A 215 -5.49 -14.35 -8.24
CA TRP A 215 -6.54 -14.60 -9.24
C TRP A 215 -6.27 -13.99 -10.62
N LEU A 216 -5.20 -13.21 -10.77
CA LEU A 216 -4.77 -12.65 -12.06
C LEU A 216 -3.52 -13.33 -12.58
N ALA A 217 -3.43 -13.43 -13.91
CA ALA A 217 -2.18 -13.76 -14.58
C ALA A 217 -1.13 -12.64 -14.32
N PRO A 218 0.18 -12.95 -14.41
CA PRO A 218 1.24 -12.02 -13.97
C PRO A 218 1.14 -10.59 -14.52
N GLU A 219 0.91 -10.43 -15.83
CA GLU A 219 0.77 -9.09 -16.44
C GLU A 219 -0.41 -8.32 -15.84
N ALA A 220 -1.58 -8.96 -15.72
CA ALA A 220 -2.76 -8.33 -15.14
C ALA A 220 -2.57 -8.03 -13.65
N ALA A 221 -1.91 -8.94 -12.90
CA ALA A 221 -1.58 -8.74 -11.50
C ALA A 221 -0.71 -7.49 -11.30
N VAL A 222 0.31 -7.31 -12.14
CA VAL A 222 1.20 -6.15 -12.10
C VAL A 222 0.47 -4.85 -12.47
N LYS A 223 -0.35 -4.86 -13.54
CA LYS A 223 -1.16 -3.68 -13.90
C LYS A 223 -2.13 -3.28 -12.79
N ALA A 224 -2.80 -4.24 -12.16
CA ALA A 224 -3.70 -3.98 -11.04
C ALA A 224 -2.92 -3.46 -9.82
N GLY A 225 -1.74 -4.04 -9.55
CA GLY A 225 -0.85 -3.60 -8.48
C GLY A 225 -0.36 -2.16 -8.66
N ILE A 226 -0.14 -1.72 -9.89
CA ILE A 226 0.38 -0.38 -10.21
C ILE A 226 -0.60 0.76 -9.91
N ILE A 227 -1.90 0.47 -9.78
CA ILE A 227 -2.91 1.45 -9.39
C ILE A 227 -2.57 2.10 -8.04
N SER A 228 -1.86 1.36 -7.17
CA SER A 228 -1.26 1.84 -5.92
C SER A 228 -0.39 3.09 -6.05
N SER A 229 0.22 3.30 -7.22
CA SER A 229 1.17 4.40 -7.42
C SER A 229 0.52 5.76 -7.18
N ILE A 230 -0.80 5.88 -7.37
CA ILE A 230 -1.56 7.11 -7.13
C ILE A 230 -1.58 7.43 -5.64
N SER A 231 -1.95 6.47 -4.78
CA SER A 231 -1.97 6.67 -3.33
C SER A 231 -0.57 6.85 -2.76
N VAL A 232 0.44 6.12 -3.28
CA VAL A 232 1.83 6.32 -2.90
C VAL A 232 2.31 7.74 -3.25
N CYS A 233 1.93 8.26 -4.42
CA CYS A 233 2.23 9.63 -4.80
C CYS A 233 1.59 10.67 -3.87
N ASP A 234 0.36 10.44 -3.42
CA ASP A 234 -0.34 11.34 -2.49
C ASP A 234 0.30 11.29 -1.09
N ASP A 235 0.56 10.09 -0.55
CA ASP A 235 1.18 9.85 0.76
C ASP A 235 2.61 10.40 0.83
N TYR A 236 3.42 10.16 -0.21
CA TYR A 236 4.81 10.63 -0.25
C TYR A 236 4.92 12.12 -0.62
N GLY A 237 3.81 12.85 -0.71
CA GLY A 237 3.76 14.27 -1.08
C GLY A 237 4.77 15.14 -0.32
N ALA A 238 4.90 14.92 0.99
CA ALA A 238 5.84 15.65 1.86
C ALA A 238 7.33 15.42 1.54
N PHE A 239 7.67 14.33 0.86
CA PHE A 239 9.05 13.92 0.56
C PHE A 239 9.44 14.04 -0.93
N ALA A 240 8.48 14.35 -1.81
CA ALA A 240 8.63 14.27 -3.26
C ALA A 240 8.14 15.53 -4.01
N THR A 241 8.16 16.70 -3.36
CA THR A 241 7.65 17.96 -3.95
C THR A 241 8.35 18.34 -5.26
N SER A 242 9.63 17.98 -5.41
CA SER A 242 10.41 18.19 -6.64
C SER A 242 10.12 17.16 -7.76
N SER A 243 9.43 16.07 -7.46
CA SER A 243 9.26 14.91 -8.35
C SER A 243 8.03 15.04 -9.27
N TYR A 244 7.72 16.24 -9.78
CA TYR A 244 6.48 16.48 -10.55
C TYR A 244 6.35 15.59 -11.79
N LYS A 245 7.37 15.54 -12.66
CA LYS A 245 7.36 14.72 -13.87
C LYS A 245 7.26 13.21 -13.55
N THR A 246 8.01 12.76 -12.55
CA THR A 246 7.93 11.38 -12.02
C THR A 246 6.51 11.04 -11.57
N ARG A 247 5.92 11.91 -10.76
CA ARG A 247 4.57 11.75 -10.23
C ARG A 247 3.53 11.70 -11.34
N LEU A 248 3.62 12.59 -12.32
CA LEU A 248 2.77 12.58 -13.51
C LEU A 248 2.88 11.23 -14.23
N ARG A 249 4.09 10.74 -14.49
CA ARG A 249 4.33 9.43 -15.13
C ARG A 249 3.70 8.28 -14.33
N MET A 250 3.95 8.22 -13.01
CA MET A 250 3.44 7.15 -12.16
C MET A 250 1.90 7.15 -12.06
N VAL A 251 1.31 8.34 -11.91
CA VAL A 251 -0.15 8.52 -11.89
C VAL A 251 -0.77 8.17 -13.25
N ALA A 252 -0.15 8.58 -14.36
CA ALA A 252 -0.63 8.26 -15.70
C ALA A 252 -0.59 6.74 -15.97
N ILE A 253 0.51 6.05 -15.67
CA ILE A 253 0.59 4.58 -15.83
C ILE A 253 -0.52 3.89 -15.02
N ALA A 254 -0.73 4.32 -13.78
CA ALA A 254 -1.76 3.78 -12.90
C ALA A 254 -3.18 4.03 -13.43
N LEU A 255 -3.49 5.26 -13.84
CA LEU A 255 -4.80 5.62 -14.40
C LEU A 255 -5.08 4.87 -15.71
N GLY A 256 -4.09 4.78 -16.60
CA GLY A 256 -4.22 4.00 -17.83
C GLY A 256 -4.38 2.51 -17.58
N SER A 257 -3.71 1.96 -16.57
CA SER A 257 -3.92 0.56 -16.15
C SER A 257 -5.35 0.35 -15.65
N ALA A 258 -5.88 1.24 -14.81
CA ALA A 258 -7.27 1.19 -14.37
C ALA A 258 -8.25 1.31 -15.54
N TYR A 259 -7.96 2.18 -16.51
CA TYR A 259 -8.75 2.33 -17.72
C TYR A 259 -8.81 1.04 -18.56
N GLU A 260 -7.71 0.31 -18.67
CA GLU A 260 -7.67 -0.97 -19.38
C GLU A 260 -8.51 -2.07 -18.70
N PHE A 261 -8.69 -2.02 -17.37
CA PHE A 261 -9.55 -2.95 -16.62
C PHE A 261 -11.03 -2.57 -16.64
N GLY A 262 -11.36 -1.28 -16.83
CA GLY A 262 -12.73 -0.77 -16.91
C GLY A 262 -13.26 -0.21 -15.59
N ASP A 263 -14.59 -0.01 -15.55
CA ASP A 263 -15.26 0.86 -14.56
C ASP A 263 -14.93 0.51 -13.10
N GLN A 264 -14.98 -0.76 -12.71
CA GLN A 264 -14.70 -1.15 -11.32
C GLN A 264 -13.29 -0.75 -10.86
N ALA A 265 -12.29 -0.85 -11.74
CA ALA A 265 -10.93 -0.43 -11.45
C ALA A 265 -10.80 1.10 -11.38
N ILE A 266 -11.55 1.82 -12.22
CA ILE A 266 -11.66 3.28 -12.17
C ILE A 266 -12.23 3.75 -10.81
N ASN A 267 -13.26 3.09 -10.29
CA ASN A 267 -13.77 3.39 -8.95
C ASN A 267 -12.71 3.13 -7.86
N ALA A 268 -11.84 2.14 -8.06
CA ALA A 268 -10.77 1.81 -7.11
C ALA A 268 -9.65 2.87 -7.08
N VAL A 269 -9.44 3.65 -8.15
CA VAL A 269 -8.51 4.79 -8.15
C VAL A 269 -8.86 5.78 -7.04
N VAL A 270 -10.15 6.12 -6.90
CA VAL A 270 -10.62 7.10 -5.92
C VAL A 270 -10.46 6.62 -4.48
N ASN A 271 -10.36 5.31 -4.24
CA ASN A 271 -10.05 4.79 -2.91
C ASN A 271 -8.75 5.37 -2.35
N GLY A 272 -7.79 5.72 -3.23
CA GLY A 272 -6.55 6.38 -2.87
C GLY A 272 -6.71 7.72 -2.17
N SER A 273 -7.88 8.37 -2.26
CA SER A 273 -8.11 9.62 -1.52
C SER A 273 -8.52 9.39 -0.05
N MET A 274 -8.76 8.14 0.37
CA MET A 274 -9.45 7.82 1.63
C MET A 274 -8.55 7.55 2.84
N LEU A 275 -7.25 7.84 2.75
CA LEU A 275 -6.27 7.53 3.81
C LEU A 275 -6.69 8.08 5.19
N GLN A 276 -7.15 9.32 5.27
CA GLN A 276 -7.64 9.94 6.52
C GLN A 276 -9.16 9.87 6.72
N CYS A 277 -9.87 8.98 6.00
CA CYS A 277 -11.33 8.93 6.04
C CYS A 277 -11.85 8.37 7.38
N ILE A 278 -12.94 8.98 7.87
CA ILE A 278 -13.64 8.56 9.08
C ILE A 278 -14.89 7.76 8.66
N GLY A 279 -14.94 6.49 9.06
CA GLY A 279 -16.10 5.63 8.82
C GLY A 279 -17.31 5.97 9.69
N SER A 280 -18.44 5.33 9.38
CA SER A 280 -19.75 5.50 10.04
C SER A 280 -20.12 4.38 11.00
N GLY A 281 -19.27 3.35 11.10
CA GLY A 281 -19.46 2.20 11.97
C GLY A 281 -19.37 2.53 13.46
N VAL A 282 -20.14 1.79 14.27
CA VAL A 282 -20.16 1.93 15.73
C VAL A 282 -19.41 0.82 16.45
N GLN A 283 -18.93 -0.18 15.70
CA GLN A 283 -18.22 -1.34 16.25
C GLN A 283 -16.88 -0.92 16.84
N VAL A 284 -16.48 -1.62 17.90
CA VAL A 284 -15.27 -1.33 18.66
C VAL A 284 -14.51 -2.64 18.91
N THR A 285 -14.09 -3.27 17.82
CA THR A 285 -13.47 -4.60 17.82
C THR A 285 -12.16 -4.61 17.00
N PRO A 286 -11.30 -5.64 17.14
CA PRO A 286 -10.13 -5.81 16.28
C PRO A 286 -10.47 -5.84 14.78
N GLU A 287 -11.59 -6.43 14.39
CA GLU A 287 -12.06 -6.46 12.99
C GLU A 287 -12.39 -5.05 12.48
N ALA A 288 -13.00 -4.21 13.31
CA ALA A 288 -13.23 -2.81 12.95
C ALA A 288 -11.89 -2.04 12.81
N ALA A 289 -10.87 -2.38 13.61
CA ALA A 289 -9.51 -1.85 13.41
C ALA A 289 -8.90 -2.32 12.08
N MET A 290 -9.07 -3.59 11.70
CA MET A 290 -8.63 -4.09 10.38
C MET A 290 -9.33 -3.36 9.24
N ALA A 291 -10.64 -3.11 9.33
CA ALA A 291 -11.39 -2.39 8.31
C ALA A 291 -10.95 -0.93 8.18
N TRP A 292 -10.72 -0.25 9.32
CA TRP A 292 -10.14 1.09 9.34
C TRP A 292 -8.79 1.13 8.64
N ARG A 293 -7.91 0.19 8.98
CA ARG A 293 -6.56 0.10 8.41
C ARG A 293 -6.59 -0.27 6.93
N ALA A 294 -7.54 -1.08 6.46
CA ALA A 294 -7.70 -1.36 5.04
C ALA A 294 -8.05 -0.10 4.21
N VAL A 295 -8.87 0.79 4.77
CA VAL A 295 -9.18 2.09 4.14
C VAL A 295 -7.98 3.04 4.26
N GLY A 296 -7.45 3.22 5.47
CA GLY A 296 -6.37 4.17 5.75
C GLY A 296 -5.03 3.82 5.11
N GLY A 297 -4.74 2.54 4.92
CA GLY A 297 -3.58 2.05 4.18
C GLY A 297 -3.81 1.87 2.69
N CYS A 298 -4.96 2.29 2.16
CA CYS A 298 -5.36 2.17 0.75
C CYS A 298 -5.19 0.73 0.18
N SER A 299 -5.58 -0.29 0.93
CA SER A 299 -5.55 -1.68 0.43
C SER A 299 -6.84 -2.10 -0.28
N SER A 300 -7.91 -1.30 -0.16
CA SER A 300 -9.21 -1.55 -0.79
C SER A 300 -9.21 -1.79 -2.31
N PRO A 301 -8.27 -1.27 -3.13
CA PRO A 301 -8.19 -1.68 -4.54
C PRO A 301 -7.85 -3.17 -4.71
N TYR A 302 -7.08 -3.77 -3.82
CA TYR A 302 -6.50 -5.11 -3.98
C TYR A 302 -7.49 -6.21 -3.62
N SER A 303 -8.46 -6.41 -4.50
CA SER A 303 -9.63 -7.24 -4.24
C SER A 303 -9.97 -8.17 -5.39
N GLY A 304 -10.30 -9.42 -5.04
CA GLY A 304 -10.87 -10.40 -5.96
C GLY A 304 -12.27 -10.04 -6.45
N TYR A 305 -12.92 -9.05 -5.82
CA TYR A 305 -14.17 -8.47 -6.31
C TYR A 305 -13.93 -7.44 -7.42
N THR A 306 -12.92 -6.57 -7.26
CA THR A 306 -12.60 -5.51 -8.23
C THR A 306 -11.95 -6.06 -9.50
N PHE A 307 -11.07 -7.05 -9.36
CA PHE A 307 -10.26 -7.55 -10.46
C PHE A 307 -10.38 -9.06 -10.70
N GLY A 308 -11.08 -9.78 -9.82
CA GLY A 308 -11.31 -11.21 -9.96
C GLY A 308 -12.77 -11.52 -10.27
N THR A 309 -13.18 -12.73 -9.93
CA THR A 309 -14.56 -13.21 -10.11
C THR A 309 -15.26 -13.51 -8.79
N TYR A 310 -14.81 -12.89 -7.69
CA TYR A 310 -15.27 -13.21 -6.34
C TYR A 310 -16.40 -12.29 -5.85
N PRO A 311 -17.29 -12.78 -4.96
CA PRO A 311 -18.30 -11.94 -4.33
C PRO A 311 -17.67 -10.91 -3.37
N LEU A 312 -18.40 -9.84 -3.09
CA LEU A 312 -17.95 -8.69 -2.30
C LEU A 312 -17.29 -9.09 -0.96
N GLU A 313 -17.91 -9.98 -0.18
CA GLU A 313 -17.37 -10.39 1.13
C GLU A 313 -16.04 -11.15 1.05
N ALA A 314 -15.84 -11.97 0.01
CA ALA A 314 -14.55 -12.59 -0.27
C ALA A 314 -13.53 -11.55 -0.74
N GLY A 315 -13.99 -10.58 -1.56
CA GLY A 315 -13.19 -9.44 -2.00
C GLY A 315 -12.65 -8.55 -0.88
N LEU A 316 -13.27 -8.56 0.31
CA LEU A 316 -12.82 -7.77 1.46
C LEU A 316 -11.64 -8.40 2.21
N VAL A 317 -11.37 -9.70 2.02
CA VAL A 317 -10.32 -10.43 2.79
C VAL A 317 -8.93 -9.90 2.48
N ALA A 318 -8.54 -9.81 1.21
CA ALA A 318 -7.19 -9.35 0.85
C ALA A 318 -6.90 -7.91 1.36
N PRO A 319 -7.80 -6.92 1.17
CA PRO A 319 -7.62 -5.59 1.73
C PRO A 319 -7.40 -5.58 3.25
N GLU A 320 -8.25 -6.27 4.01
CA GLU A 320 -8.17 -6.31 5.48
C GLU A 320 -6.91 -7.04 5.97
N VAL A 321 -6.50 -8.11 5.30
CA VAL A 321 -5.31 -8.89 5.68
C VAL A 321 -4.01 -8.17 5.30
N LEU A 322 -3.95 -7.50 4.14
CA LEU A 322 -2.76 -6.77 3.68
C LEU A 322 -2.31 -5.76 4.73
N THR A 323 -3.15 -4.77 5.05
CA THR A 323 -2.72 -3.71 5.97
C THR A 323 -2.55 -4.24 7.39
N ALA A 324 -3.31 -5.25 7.81
CA ALA A 324 -3.14 -5.80 9.15
C ALA A 324 -1.81 -6.56 9.33
N ILE A 325 -1.33 -7.28 8.30
CA ILE A 325 0.03 -7.87 8.33
C ILE A 325 1.10 -6.79 8.30
N HIS A 326 0.90 -5.74 7.50
CA HIS A 326 1.77 -4.58 7.52
C HIS A 326 1.87 -4.01 8.94
N ASP A 327 0.74 -3.72 9.57
CA ASP A 327 0.67 -3.15 10.92
C ASP A 327 1.37 -4.05 11.96
N LEU A 328 1.21 -5.37 11.89
CA LEU A 328 1.92 -6.32 12.77
C LEU A 328 3.43 -6.20 12.61
N LEU A 329 3.94 -6.27 11.39
CA LEU A 329 5.39 -6.27 11.13
C LEU A 329 6.02 -4.89 11.36
N ASP A 330 5.22 -3.82 11.34
CA ASP A 330 5.70 -2.44 11.43
C ASP A 330 5.49 -1.76 12.79
N TRP A 331 4.78 -2.45 13.71
CA TRP A 331 4.23 -1.85 14.93
C TRP A 331 5.27 -1.11 15.78
N ARG A 332 6.44 -1.71 16.00
CA ARG A 332 7.55 -1.08 16.74
C ARG A 332 7.93 0.29 16.20
N SER A 333 8.10 0.39 14.89
CA SER A 333 8.49 1.63 14.23
C SER A 333 7.37 2.67 14.29
N ASP A 334 6.11 2.24 14.23
CA ASP A 334 4.96 3.16 14.35
C ASP A 334 4.82 3.73 15.76
N ILE A 335 4.96 2.89 16.80
CA ILE A 335 5.00 3.37 18.20
C ILE A 335 6.17 4.34 18.40
N ALA A 336 7.37 4.00 17.92
CA ALA A 336 8.53 4.88 18.03
C ALA A 336 8.33 6.23 17.33
N ALA A 337 7.61 6.24 16.20
CA ALA A 337 7.23 7.45 15.49
C ALA A 337 6.11 8.24 16.18
N GLY A 338 5.39 7.65 17.14
CA GLY A 338 4.16 8.20 17.70
C GLY A 338 2.99 8.13 16.70
N ASN A 339 3.08 7.26 15.70
CA ASN A 339 2.06 7.11 14.68
C ASN A 339 0.91 6.22 15.18
N HIS A 340 -0.28 6.79 15.27
CA HIS A 340 -1.48 6.08 15.68
C HIS A 340 -2.07 5.15 14.62
N GLU A 341 -1.70 5.29 13.35
CA GLU A 341 -2.25 4.55 12.22
C GLU A 341 -1.75 3.10 12.17
N ASN A 342 -2.07 2.33 13.21
CA ASN A 342 -1.70 0.93 13.35
C ASN A 342 -2.80 0.17 14.12
N GLY A 343 -3.26 -0.94 13.56
CA GLY A 343 -4.34 -1.74 14.12
C GLY A 343 -3.99 -2.38 15.47
N VAL A 344 -2.73 -2.73 15.72
CA VAL A 344 -2.31 -3.30 17.02
C VAL A 344 -2.42 -2.25 18.12
N SER A 345 -2.03 -1.00 17.83
CA SER A 345 -2.21 0.13 18.74
C SER A 345 -3.70 0.39 19.05
N ALA A 346 -4.57 0.25 18.04
CA ALA A 346 -6.01 0.31 18.26
C ALA A 346 -6.46 -0.78 19.23
N VAL A 347 -6.07 -2.04 19.01
CA VAL A 347 -6.43 -3.16 19.88
C VAL A 347 -5.94 -2.97 21.32
N TYR A 348 -4.73 -2.42 21.53
CA TYR A 348 -4.27 -2.05 22.88
C TYR A 348 -5.20 -1.01 23.52
N GLY A 349 -5.53 0.07 22.79
CA GLY A 349 -6.46 1.10 23.29
C GLY A 349 -7.91 0.62 23.48
N LEU A 350 -8.27 -0.56 22.97
CA LEU A 350 -9.52 -1.25 23.30
C LEU A 350 -9.46 -2.05 24.61
N GLY A 351 -8.29 -2.13 25.25
CA GLY A 351 -8.09 -2.77 26.55
C GLY A 351 -7.72 -4.26 26.48
N PHE A 352 -7.26 -4.76 25.32
CA PHE A 352 -6.78 -6.14 25.21
C PHE A 352 -5.38 -6.29 25.80
N THR A 353 -5.19 -7.28 26.69
CA THR A 353 -3.92 -7.52 27.39
C THR A 353 -2.79 -7.97 26.47
N ASP A 354 -3.10 -8.79 25.46
CA ASP A 354 -2.13 -9.19 24.42
C ASP A 354 -2.66 -8.71 23.06
N PRO A 355 -2.44 -7.42 22.73
CA PRO A 355 -3.01 -6.83 21.52
C PRO A 355 -2.41 -7.43 20.25
N PHE A 356 -1.13 -7.77 20.27
CA PHE A 356 -0.41 -8.28 19.11
C PHE A 356 -0.89 -9.69 18.76
N HIS A 357 -0.98 -10.60 19.73
CA HIS A 357 -1.56 -11.93 19.49
C HIS A 357 -3.03 -11.83 19.08
N THR A 358 -3.83 -11.01 19.78
CA THR A 358 -5.26 -10.82 19.46
C THR A 358 -5.42 -10.38 18.01
N TYR A 359 -4.63 -9.42 17.56
CA TYR A 359 -4.69 -8.92 16.19
C TYR A 359 -4.20 -9.98 15.18
N LEU A 360 -3.09 -10.67 15.45
CA LEU A 360 -2.60 -11.76 14.61
C LEU A 360 -3.63 -12.88 14.43
N GLU A 361 -4.27 -13.34 15.51
CA GLU A 361 -5.29 -14.39 15.44
C GLU A 361 -6.48 -13.93 14.58
N LYS A 362 -6.90 -12.67 14.71
CA LYS A 362 -7.99 -12.08 13.92
C LYS A 362 -7.66 -11.96 12.44
N VAL A 363 -6.42 -11.61 12.11
CA VAL A 363 -5.91 -11.62 10.74
C VAL A 363 -5.95 -13.02 10.16
N LEU A 364 -5.51 -14.04 10.92
CA LEU A 364 -5.54 -15.42 10.47
C LEU A 364 -6.98 -15.97 10.33
N GLN A 365 -7.89 -15.63 11.25
CA GLN A 365 -9.32 -15.95 11.12
C GLN A 365 -9.91 -15.33 9.85
N ARG A 366 -9.56 -14.07 9.55
CA ARG A 366 -10.01 -13.40 8.33
C ARG A 366 -9.42 -14.02 7.07
N ALA A 367 -8.15 -14.36 7.09
CA ALA A 367 -7.49 -15.07 6.00
C ALA A 367 -8.12 -16.45 5.77
N ALA A 368 -8.49 -17.18 6.83
CA ALA A 368 -9.13 -18.49 6.74
C ALA A 368 -10.54 -18.43 6.12
N PHE A 369 -11.23 -17.29 6.18
CA PHE A 369 -12.53 -17.11 5.50
C PHE A 369 -12.41 -17.17 3.97
N HIS A 370 -11.29 -16.69 3.41
CA HIS A 370 -10.97 -16.85 1.99
C HIS A 370 -9.46 -17.11 1.81
N PRO A 371 -9.02 -18.38 1.96
CA PRO A 371 -7.61 -18.75 2.12
C PRO A 371 -6.68 -18.27 1.00
N VAL A 372 -7.10 -18.34 -0.27
CA VAL A 372 -6.29 -17.88 -1.40
C VAL A 372 -5.99 -16.37 -1.27
N SER A 373 -7.02 -15.55 -1.04
CA SER A 373 -6.84 -14.10 -0.85
C SER A 373 -6.01 -13.78 0.39
N GLY A 374 -6.27 -14.49 1.50
CA GLY A 374 -5.54 -14.30 2.75
C GLY A 374 -4.07 -14.65 2.65
N ALA A 375 -3.74 -15.80 2.06
CA ALA A 375 -2.36 -16.27 1.93
C ALA A 375 -1.52 -15.35 1.04
N TYR A 376 -2.06 -14.92 -0.09
CA TYR A 376 -1.35 -14.02 -1.01
C TYR A 376 -1.19 -12.61 -0.41
N ALA A 377 -2.18 -12.11 0.33
CA ALA A 377 -2.08 -10.86 1.09
C ALA A 377 -0.99 -10.92 2.17
N ILE A 378 -0.95 -11.99 2.96
CA ILE A 378 0.13 -12.24 3.94
C ILE A 378 1.48 -12.24 3.24
N SER A 379 1.59 -12.98 2.14
CA SER A 379 2.85 -13.14 1.40
C SER A 379 3.37 -11.83 0.85
N ALA A 380 2.50 -11.01 0.25
CA ALA A 380 2.84 -9.69 -0.28
C ALA A 380 3.47 -8.78 0.79
N MET A 381 2.89 -8.75 1.98
CA MET A 381 3.32 -7.87 3.07
C MET A 381 4.54 -8.41 3.81
N VAL A 382 4.66 -9.73 3.93
CA VAL A 382 5.87 -10.35 4.46
C VAL A 382 7.04 -10.14 3.50
N TYR A 383 6.80 -10.26 2.18
CA TYR A 383 7.81 -10.00 1.16
C TYR A 383 8.41 -8.60 1.31
N ILE A 384 7.57 -7.55 1.23
CA ILE A 384 8.02 -6.15 1.29
C ILE A 384 8.80 -5.85 2.58
N HIS A 385 8.35 -6.36 3.72
CA HIS A 385 8.98 -6.10 5.01
C HIS A 385 10.42 -6.63 5.11
N PHE A 386 10.70 -7.76 4.45
CA PHE A 386 12.03 -8.38 4.44
C PHE A 386 12.90 -7.99 3.24
N THR A 387 12.33 -7.50 2.14
CA THR A 387 13.11 -7.18 0.94
C THR A 387 13.27 -5.70 0.66
N ALA A 388 12.28 -4.87 1.02
CA ALA A 388 12.29 -3.46 0.66
C ALA A 388 13.35 -2.68 1.44
N SER A 389 13.87 -1.64 0.80
CA SER A 389 14.91 -0.78 1.35
C SER A 389 14.46 -0.03 2.63
N ARG A 390 13.15 0.16 2.83
CA ARG A 390 12.58 0.94 3.94
C ARG A 390 12.42 0.15 5.24
N TYR A 391 11.80 -1.02 5.22
CA TYR A 391 11.24 -1.65 6.44
C TYR A 391 12.27 -2.35 7.33
N GLY A 392 13.19 -3.12 6.74
CA GLY A 392 14.30 -3.71 7.47
C GLY A 392 13.89 -4.72 8.55
N ALA A 393 12.81 -5.49 8.36
CA ALA A 393 12.32 -6.46 9.33
C ALA A 393 13.40 -7.47 9.80
N TYR A 394 14.39 -7.72 8.94
CA TYR A 394 15.57 -8.56 9.22
C TYR A 394 16.48 -8.02 10.34
N GLU A 395 16.35 -6.76 10.78
CA GLU A 395 17.14 -6.19 11.88
C GLU A 395 16.59 -6.58 13.27
N TYR A 396 15.40 -7.17 13.35
CA TYR A 396 14.82 -7.59 14.62
C TYR A 396 15.31 -8.99 15.03
N TRP A 397 15.90 -9.07 16.22
CA TRP A 397 16.41 -10.30 16.82
C TRP A 397 15.99 -10.39 18.27
N GLY A 398 15.53 -11.56 18.73
CA GLY A 398 15.06 -11.71 20.09
C GLY A 398 15.01 -13.17 20.53
N GLU A 399 14.73 -13.36 21.80
CA GLU A 399 14.43 -14.69 22.34
C GLU A 399 13.07 -15.17 21.83
N ASN A 400 13.02 -16.44 21.43
CA ASN A 400 11.80 -17.05 20.93
C ASN A 400 10.98 -17.54 22.12
N GLY A 401 9.75 -17.04 22.24
CA GLY A 401 8.74 -17.63 23.11
C GLY A 401 8.24 -18.98 22.56
N GLN A 402 7.12 -19.47 23.10
CA GLN A 402 6.45 -20.62 22.49
C GLN A 402 5.55 -20.16 21.34
N PRO A 403 5.44 -20.94 20.24
CA PRO A 403 4.51 -20.65 19.17
C PRO A 403 3.08 -20.82 19.67
N CYS A 404 2.15 -19.98 19.20
CA CYS A 404 0.73 -20.13 19.54
C CYS A 404 0.13 -21.30 18.73
N PRO A 405 -0.38 -22.37 19.37
CA PRO A 405 -0.94 -23.52 18.65
C PRO A 405 -2.13 -23.16 17.75
N VAL A 406 -2.97 -22.21 18.18
CA VAL A 406 -4.13 -21.73 17.42
C VAL A 406 -3.68 -21.03 16.14
N CYS A 407 -2.71 -20.10 16.24
CA CYS A 407 -2.16 -19.41 15.07
C CYS A 407 -1.50 -20.40 14.09
N VAL A 408 -0.77 -21.40 14.59
CA VAL A 408 -0.15 -22.45 13.75
C VAL A 408 -1.22 -23.29 13.05
N ALA A 409 -2.29 -23.68 13.75
CA ALA A 409 -3.38 -24.46 13.17
C ALA A 409 -4.11 -23.67 12.06
N LEU A 410 -4.51 -22.43 12.34
CA LEU A 410 -5.13 -21.54 11.34
C LEU A 410 -4.23 -21.37 10.12
N LEU A 411 -2.93 -21.14 10.32
CA LEU A 411 -2.00 -20.96 9.21
C LEU A 411 -1.82 -22.23 8.38
N ARG A 412 -1.85 -23.42 8.99
CA ARG A 412 -1.86 -24.69 8.25
C ARG A 412 -3.12 -24.85 7.41
N ASP A 413 -4.28 -24.53 7.98
CA ASP A 413 -5.56 -24.61 7.26
C ASP A 413 -5.58 -23.65 6.07
N ILE A 414 -5.11 -22.41 6.27
CA ILE A 414 -4.94 -21.42 5.19
C ILE A 414 -4.00 -21.97 4.10
N THR A 415 -2.88 -22.57 4.51
CA THR A 415 -1.89 -23.12 3.58
C THR A 415 -2.52 -24.18 2.68
N VAL A 416 -3.18 -25.18 3.26
CA VAL A 416 -3.80 -26.27 2.51
C VAL A 416 -4.90 -25.75 1.59
N GLN A 417 -5.79 -24.88 2.11
CA GLN A 417 -6.94 -24.40 1.34
C GLN A 417 -6.59 -23.35 0.28
N SER A 418 -5.43 -22.69 0.39
CA SER A 418 -4.92 -21.78 -0.64
C SER A 418 -4.18 -22.49 -1.78
N GLY A 419 -3.94 -23.79 -1.67
CA GLY A 419 -3.13 -24.55 -2.63
C GLY A 419 -1.62 -24.32 -2.51
N LEU A 420 -1.18 -23.60 -1.48
CA LEU A 420 0.24 -23.41 -1.15
C LEU A 420 0.78 -24.60 -0.36
N VAL A 421 2.10 -24.71 -0.31
CA VAL A 421 2.80 -25.78 0.40
C VAL A 421 3.18 -25.30 1.80
N TRP A 422 3.01 -26.19 2.79
CA TRP A 422 3.58 -25.99 4.13
C TRP A 422 5.09 -26.22 4.07
N ALA A 423 5.83 -25.13 3.84
CA ALA A 423 7.28 -25.11 3.71
C ALA A 423 7.89 -23.96 4.53
N PRO A 424 7.83 -24.03 5.88
CA PRO A 424 8.42 -23.01 6.74
C PRO A 424 9.90 -22.81 6.40
N LYS A 425 10.26 -21.60 5.99
CA LYS A 425 11.60 -21.23 5.56
C LYS A 425 12.03 -19.93 6.24
N GLN A 426 13.27 -19.87 6.70
CA GLN A 426 13.75 -18.65 7.33
C GLN A 426 13.76 -17.47 6.34
N PRO A 427 13.27 -16.27 6.72
CA PRO A 427 13.38 -15.07 5.90
C PRO A 427 14.85 -14.61 5.75
N PRO A 428 15.14 -13.71 4.79
CA PRO A 428 16.42 -13.02 4.71
C PRO A 428 16.83 -12.39 6.04
N ARG A 429 18.11 -12.52 6.40
CA ARG A 429 18.69 -11.99 7.65
C ARG A 429 19.33 -10.61 7.50
N ASP A 430 19.51 -10.16 6.27
CA ASP A 430 19.96 -8.80 5.96
C ASP A 430 19.49 -8.36 4.57
N PHE A 431 19.77 -7.10 4.22
CA PHE A 431 19.44 -6.55 2.92
C PHE A 431 20.15 -7.30 1.77
N GLY A 432 21.36 -7.81 1.98
CA GLY A 432 22.15 -8.54 0.99
C GLY A 432 21.55 -9.90 0.65
N GLU A 433 21.17 -10.69 1.65
CA GLU A 433 20.47 -11.98 1.49
C GLU A 433 19.13 -11.82 0.74
N GLY A 434 18.49 -10.66 0.88
CA GLY A 434 17.27 -10.30 0.14
C GLY A 434 17.47 -10.06 -1.36
N ARG A 435 18.72 -9.92 -1.86
CA ARG A 435 19.02 -9.55 -3.25
C ARG A 435 18.34 -10.46 -4.27
N LYS A 436 18.51 -11.77 -4.13
CA LYS A 436 17.94 -12.73 -5.09
C LYS A 436 16.41 -12.58 -5.21
N PHE A 437 15.73 -12.28 -4.10
CA PHE A 437 14.28 -12.15 -4.10
C PHE A 437 13.84 -10.82 -4.71
N ARG A 438 14.59 -9.74 -4.47
CA ARG A 438 14.40 -8.47 -5.18
C ARG A 438 14.58 -8.62 -6.68
N ASP A 439 15.59 -9.35 -7.13
CA ASP A 439 15.83 -9.59 -8.56
C ASP A 439 14.66 -10.38 -9.18
N LEU A 440 14.09 -11.35 -8.47
CA LEU A 440 12.85 -12.02 -8.89
C LEU A 440 11.65 -11.06 -8.91
N GLY A 441 11.56 -10.14 -7.95
CA GLY A 441 10.50 -9.12 -7.92
C GLY A 441 10.59 -8.15 -9.11
N VAL A 442 11.81 -7.80 -9.51
CA VAL A 442 12.07 -7.02 -10.73
C VAL A 442 11.59 -7.79 -11.96
N ARG A 443 11.91 -9.09 -12.08
CA ARG A 443 11.42 -9.94 -13.18
C ARG A 443 9.89 -10.08 -13.19
N LEU A 444 9.25 -10.15 -12.03
CA LEU A 444 7.78 -10.14 -11.95
C LEU A 444 7.21 -8.84 -12.52
N VAL A 445 7.72 -7.69 -12.08
CA VAL A 445 7.15 -6.40 -12.46
C VAL A 445 7.52 -6.00 -13.90
N GLU A 446 8.75 -6.23 -14.33
CA GLU A 446 9.24 -5.79 -15.64
C GLU A 446 9.01 -6.81 -16.76
N ASP A 447 9.06 -8.10 -16.44
CA ASP A 447 9.01 -9.18 -17.44
C ASP A 447 7.74 -10.03 -17.31
N PHE A 448 6.90 -9.76 -16.30
CA PHE A 448 5.69 -10.53 -15.97
C PHE A 448 5.94 -12.02 -15.72
N GLU A 449 7.08 -12.32 -15.10
CA GLU A 449 7.47 -13.69 -14.80
C GLU A 449 7.19 -14.04 -13.33
N ASP A 450 6.28 -14.99 -13.12
CA ASP A 450 6.03 -15.55 -11.78
C ASP A 450 7.07 -16.64 -11.46
N HIS A 451 7.93 -16.33 -10.50
CA HIS A 451 8.97 -17.23 -9.99
C HIS A 451 8.64 -17.78 -8.59
N GLY A 452 7.35 -17.82 -8.21
CA GLY A 452 6.91 -18.40 -6.94
C GLY A 452 7.21 -17.54 -5.72
N LEU A 453 7.33 -16.22 -5.89
CA LEU A 453 7.61 -15.29 -4.78
C LEU A 453 6.56 -15.33 -3.67
N VAL A 454 5.29 -15.58 -4.02
CA VAL A 454 4.20 -15.76 -3.06
C VAL A 454 4.51 -16.95 -2.13
N GLN A 455 4.86 -18.11 -2.70
CA GLN A 455 5.19 -19.30 -1.90
C GLN A 455 6.43 -19.08 -1.02
N GLU A 456 7.45 -18.38 -1.53
CA GLU A 456 8.65 -18.04 -0.77
C GLU A 456 8.33 -17.18 0.44
N ALA A 457 7.62 -16.06 0.24
CA ALA A 457 7.27 -15.15 1.33
C ALA A 457 6.26 -15.76 2.32
N PHE A 458 5.34 -16.60 1.83
CA PHE A 458 4.45 -17.35 2.72
C PHE A 458 5.23 -18.34 3.60
N GLY A 459 6.25 -19.00 3.03
CA GLY A 459 7.16 -19.86 3.79
C GLY A 459 7.90 -19.11 4.90
N TRP A 460 8.25 -17.83 4.67
CA TRP A 460 8.82 -16.96 5.71
C TRP A 460 7.83 -16.71 6.84
N PHE A 461 6.57 -16.41 6.51
CA PHE A 461 5.55 -16.21 7.53
C PHE A 461 5.25 -17.49 8.33
N GLN A 462 5.16 -18.63 7.64
CA GLN A 462 5.06 -19.95 8.27
C GLN A 462 6.20 -20.19 9.26
N TYR A 463 7.44 -19.84 8.88
CA TYR A 463 8.58 -19.93 9.77
C TYR A 463 8.46 -19.00 10.99
N LEU A 464 8.09 -17.73 10.78
CA LEU A 464 7.93 -16.75 11.87
C LEU A 464 6.89 -17.21 12.90
N VAL A 465 5.74 -17.73 12.44
CA VAL A 465 4.67 -18.21 13.34
C VAL A 465 5.07 -19.53 14.02
N LEU A 466 5.61 -20.49 13.26
CA LEU A 466 5.97 -21.82 13.77
C LEU A 466 7.11 -21.77 14.79
N THR A 467 8.08 -20.86 14.60
CA THR A 467 9.24 -20.72 15.49
C THR A 467 9.06 -19.65 16.56
N ALA A 468 7.86 -19.05 16.64
CA ALA A 468 7.55 -17.94 17.54
C ALA A 468 8.37 -16.66 17.27
N GLN A 469 9.13 -16.58 16.17
CA GLN A 469 9.86 -15.38 15.77
C GLN A 469 8.94 -14.23 15.36
N ILE A 470 7.66 -14.47 15.06
CA ILE A 470 6.68 -13.39 14.82
C ILE A 470 6.59 -12.41 16.01
N TRP A 471 6.91 -12.86 17.23
CA TRP A 471 6.87 -12.03 18.42
C TRP A 471 7.99 -10.99 18.51
N VAL A 472 9.02 -11.05 17.65
CA VAL A 472 10.04 -9.98 17.62
C VAL A 472 9.45 -8.65 17.16
N PHE A 473 8.29 -8.65 16.51
CA PHE A 473 7.57 -7.44 16.08
C PHE A 473 6.61 -6.88 17.15
N ASP A 474 6.34 -7.65 18.22
CA ASP A 474 5.53 -7.22 19.36
C ASP A 474 6.30 -6.17 20.16
N ALA A 475 5.87 -4.90 20.11
CA ALA A 475 6.55 -3.79 20.77
C ALA A 475 6.65 -3.95 22.29
N LEU A 476 5.76 -4.75 22.91
CA LEU A 476 5.72 -4.94 24.36
C LEU A 476 6.70 -6.02 24.84
N ARG A 477 7.31 -6.78 23.93
CA ARG A 477 8.31 -7.79 24.27
C ARG A 477 9.74 -7.26 24.21
N PRO A 478 10.63 -7.75 25.09
CA PRO A 478 12.05 -7.43 25.00
C PRO A 478 12.66 -8.08 23.73
N ILE A 479 13.62 -7.38 23.11
CA ILE A 479 14.43 -7.93 22.01
C ILE A 479 15.91 -7.81 22.32
N SER A 480 16.71 -8.72 21.78
CA SER A 480 18.16 -8.75 21.95
C SER A 480 18.76 -7.58 21.17
N ALA A 481 19.08 -6.48 21.86
CA ALA A 481 19.67 -5.30 21.26
C ALA A 481 21.15 -5.51 20.89
N TRP A 482 21.44 -6.38 19.92
CA TRP A 482 22.79 -6.62 19.42
C TRP A 482 22.98 -6.04 18.02
N THR A 483 22.64 -4.75 17.84
CA THR A 483 23.20 -3.80 16.84
C THR A 483 22.49 -2.43 16.76
N MET A 484 21.43 -2.17 17.55
CA MET A 484 20.71 -0.88 17.49
C MET A 484 21.48 0.34 18.04
N ARG A 485 22.74 0.20 18.46
CA ARG A 485 23.59 1.31 18.97
C ARG A 485 24.55 1.93 17.95
N LEU A 486 24.49 1.57 16.66
CA LEU A 486 25.46 2.10 15.66
C LEU A 486 24.86 2.96 14.53
N SER A 487 23.69 3.57 14.71
CA SER A 487 23.23 4.65 13.82
C SER A 487 23.09 6.01 14.51
N GLY A 488 23.70 6.17 15.69
CA GLY A 488 23.78 7.41 16.43
C GLY A 488 25.19 8.00 16.43
N VAL A 489 25.61 8.55 15.28
CA VAL A 489 26.68 9.55 15.09
C VAL A 489 26.24 10.26 13.79
N GLU A 490 25.82 11.52 13.70
CA GLU A 490 26.18 12.76 14.38
C GLU A 490 25.07 13.81 14.10
N GLY A 491 24.91 14.79 15.00
CA GLY A 491 24.49 16.17 14.69
C GLY A 491 23.06 16.46 14.27
#